data_AF-A0A848M4F6-F1
#
_entry.id   AF-A0A848M4F6-F1
#
_cell.length_a   1.000
_cell.length_b   1.000
_cell.length_c   1.000
_cell.angle_alpha   90.00
_cell.angle_beta   90.00
_cell.angle_gamma   90.00
#
_symmetry.space_group_name_H-M   'P 1'
#
loop_
_entity.id
_entity.type
_entity.pdbx_description
1 polymer ?
#
loop_
_entity_poly.entity_id
_entity_poly.type
_entity_poly.pdbx_seq_one_letter_code
_entity_poly.pdbx_strand_id
1 'polypeptide(L)'
;MKITDFAILFVALVFPFFFILGMQSHHMQDTAFIEMKYTSGLRTAVQDAGVMLTLNEDPVMEAGYVSAKYFRADKEKALQAFSKTLYVNMGVADDPKAQEALWWYIPALAVIDYNGFYIYSMQSVPDEDGRDAWKHVWSPKIPYSYMDADRNMIYFTLDDKVTAFNEVHRTWISGFQKELAGTTGISLLDSVESFEGIRRTTIVHSIQDNVAYYIHKHNEIALRSGISYQFNMPVIGQEEWVNTIDDIGFMAFVQGIPVGDKAYNNYALGGGRLIKKPTYYGVYDYSTDRKIVVRDSCAHSYEIQEVFQSPKAAAEAGYIEGACLHVPMP
;
A
#
# COMPACT_ATOMS: atom_id res chain seq x y z
N MET A 1 39.32 49.52 -33.14
CA MET A 1 39.27 48.07 -32.88
C MET A 1 38.82 47.38 -34.14
N LYS A 2 39.51 46.32 -34.55
CA LYS A 2 39.09 45.47 -35.66
C LYS A 2 37.92 44.59 -35.20
N ILE A 3 37.10 44.12 -36.13
CA ILE A 3 35.98 43.19 -35.84
C ILE A 3 36.48 41.94 -35.08
N THR A 4 37.73 41.53 -35.30
CA THR A 4 38.40 40.45 -34.59
C THR A 4 38.51 40.70 -33.08
N ASP A 5 38.73 41.95 -32.65
CA ASP A 5 38.93 42.29 -31.25
C ASP A 5 37.59 42.19 -30.48
N PHE A 6 36.48 42.56 -31.14
CA PHE A 6 35.13 42.38 -30.60
C PHE A 6 34.72 40.90 -30.54
N ALA A 7 35.11 40.09 -31.54
CA ALA A 7 34.83 38.66 -31.53
C ALA A 7 35.57 37.93 -30.40
N ILE A 8 36.83 38.28 -30.14
CA ILE A 8 37.61 37.69 -29.03
C ILE A 8 37.00 38.06 -27.68
N LEU A 9 36.61 39.33 -27.49
CA LEU A 9 35.94 39.77 -26.26
C LEU A 9 34.61 39.05 -26.03
N PHE A 10 33.81 38.87 -27.09
CA PHE A 10 32.54 38.14 -27.03
C PHE A 10 32.76 36.68 -26.62
N VAL A 11 33.71 35.97 -27.25
CA VAL A 11 34.01 34.57 -26.90
C VAL A 11 34.53 34.47 -25.48
N ALA A 12 35.43 35.36 -25.05
CA ALA A 12 35.96 35.35 -23.68
C ALA A 12 34.88 35.58 -22.61
N LEU A 13 33.83 36.34 -22.92
CA LEU A 13 32.71 36.60 -22.02
C LEU A 13 31.68 35.46 -22.03
N VAL A 14 31.38 34.91 -23.21
CA VAL A 14 30.28 33.96 -23.42
C VAL A 14 30.70 32.50 -23.19
N PHE A 15 31.95 32.14 -23.48
CA PHE A 15 32.48 30.80 -23.25
C PHE A 15 32.38 30.32 -21.79
N PRO A 16 32.81 31.08 -20.76
CA PRO A 16 32.70 30.62 -19.37
C PRO A 16 31.24 30.40 -18.94
N PHE A 17 30.30 31.19 -19.49
CA PHE A 17 28.88 31.02 -19.22
C PHE A 17 28.33 29.71 -19.79
N PHE A 18 28.65 29.38 -21.04
CA PHE A 18 28.28 28.09 -21.64
C PHE A 18 28.91 26.89 -20.92
N PHE A 19 30.15 27.04 -20.44
CA PHE A 19 30.81 25.98 -19.69
C PHE A 19 30.10 25.70 -18.35
N ILE A 20 29.73 26.75 -17.61
CA ILE A 20 28.98 26.62 -16.34
C ILE A 20 27.60 25.99 -16.59
N LEU A 21 26.88 26.45 -17.63
CA LEU A 21 25.59 25.88 -18.00
C LEU A 21 25.69 24.40 -18.41
N GLY A 22 26.76 24.03 -19.12
CA GLY A 22 27.04 22.64 -19.49
C GLY A 22 27.21 21.74 -18.26
N MET A 23 28.04 22.18 -17.28
CA MET A 23 28.22 21.44 -16.03
C MET A 23 26.92 21.29 -15.25
N GLN A 24 26.14 22.37 -15.10
CA GLN A 24 24.84 22.31 -14.42
C GLN A 24 23.88 21.35 -15.11
N SER A 25 23.83 21.37 -16.44
CA SER A 25 23.00 20.46 -17.23
C SER A 25 23.35 18.98 -16.97
N HIS A 26 24.65 18.65 -16.96
CA HIS A 26 25.10 17.29 -16.65
C HIS A 26 24.73 16.88 -15.21
N HIS A 27 24.99 17.73 -14.21
CA HIS A 27 24.61 17.45 -12.83
C HIS A 27 23.09 17.27 -12.65
N MET A 28 22.28 18.03 -13.38
CA MET A 28 20.82 17.87 -13.36
C MET A 28 20.38 16.52 -13.96
N GLN A 29 21.02 16.06 -15.04
CA GLN A 29 20.74 14.76 -15.63
C GLN A 29 21.11 13.60 -14.69
N ASP A 30 22.29 13.67 -14.07
CA ASP A 30 22.75 12.65 -13.11
C ASP A 30 21.83 12.58 -11.89
N THR A 31 21.45 13.73 -11.33
CA THR A 31 20.51 13.84 -10.21
C THR A 31 19.16 13.20 -10.58
N ALA A 32 18.60 13.56 -11.73
CA ALA A 32 17.34 13.00 -12.21
C ALA A 32 17.41 11.49 -12.43
N PHE A 33 18.53 10.98 -12.93
CA PHE A 33 18.75 9.54 -13.10
C PHE A 33 18.78 8.80 -11.76
N ILE A 34 19.47 9.34 -10.76
CA ILE A 34 19.51 8.74 -9.41
C ILE A 34 18.13 8.78 -8.76
N GLU A 35 17.41 9.89 -8.84
CA GLU A 35 16.04 10.01 -8.32
C GLU A 35 15.10 8.99 -8.99
N MET A 36 15.18 8.82 -10.30
CA MET A 36 14.41 7.82 -11.04
C MET A 36 14.74 6.40 -10.55
N LYS A 37 16.04 6.08 -10.39
CA LYS A 37 16.48 4.78 -9.89
C LYS A 37 15.93 4.49 -8.50
N TYR A 38 16.05 5.45 -7.57
CA TYR A 38 15.55 5.30 -6.20
C TYR A 38 14.02 5.21 -6.14
N THR A 39 13.33 6.02 -6.95
CA THR A 39 11.86 5.97 -7.06
C THR A 39 11.39 4.62 -7.59
N SER A 40 12.03 4.12 -8.65
CA SER A 40 11.73 2.82 -9.22
C SER A 40 11.97 1.72 -8.19
N GLY A 41 13.13 1.72 -7.52
CA GLY A 41 13.48 0.75 -6.50
C GLY A 41 12.50 0.73 -5.33
N LEU A 42 12.11 1.91 -4.83
CA LEU A 42 11.13 2.06 -3.76
C LEU A 42 9.76 1.50 -4.17
N ARG A 43 9.28 1.84 -5.37
CA ARG A 43 8.00 1.33 -5.89
C ARG A 43 8.02 -0.18 -6.07
N THR A 44 9.10 -0.75 -6.59
CA THR A 44 9.25 -2.21 -6.71
C THR A 44 9.26 -2.88 -5.33
N ALA A 45 9.98 -2.32 -4.36
CA ALA A 45 10.02 -2.86 -3.01
C ALA A 45 8.66 -2.87 -2.32
N VAL A 46 7.91 -1.78 -2.46
CA VAL A 46 6.55 -1.67 -1.90
C VAL A 46 5.56 -2.60 -2.64
N GLN A 47 5.71 -2.78 -3.95
CA GLN A 47 4.89 -3.72 -4.72
C GLN A 47 5.15 -5.18 -4.29
N ASP A 48 6.40 -5.57 -4.13
CA ASP A 48 6.78 -6.91 -3.65
C ASP A 48 6.25 -7.16 -2.23
N ALA A 49 6.32 -6.15 -1.37
CA ALA A 49 5.73 -6.18 -0.04
C ALA A 49 4.21 -6.37 -0.09
N GLY A 50 3.52 -5.60 -0.94
CA GLY A 50 2.08 -5.70 -1.17
C GLY A 50 1.66 -7.10 -1.58
N VAL A 51 2.39 -7.73 -2.52
CA VAL A 51 2.14 -9.13 -2.91
C VAL A 51 2.33 -10.08 -1.72
N MET A 52 3.37 -9.89 -0.92
CA MET A 52 3.64 -10.75 0.23
C MET A 52 2.64 -10.59 1.35
N LEU A 53 1.98 -9.42 1.46
CA LEU A 53 0.86 -9.27 2.37
C LEU A 53 -0.19 -10.34 2.08
N THR A 54 -0.46 -10.69 0.81
CA THR A 54 -1.48 -11.69 0.39
C THR A 54 -1.11 -13.15 0.62
N LEU A 55 0.11 -13.44 1.07
CA LEU A 55 0.59 -14.81 1.27
C LEU A 55 0.48 -15.17 2.75
N ASN A 56 -0.56 -15.94 3.08
CA ASN A 56 -0.98 -16.31 4.45
C ASN A 56 0.15 -16.80 5.38
N GLU A 57 -0.04 -16.57 6.70
CA GLU A 57 0.70 -17.24 7.78
C GLU A 57 0.29 -18.72 7.97
N ASP A 58 -0.93 -19.12 7.56
CA ASP A 58 -1.49 -20.43 7.91
C ASP A 58 -2.24 -21.13 6.74
N PRO A 59 -1.69 -22.19 6.13
CA PRO A 59 -2.32 -22.97 5.05
C PRO A 59 -3.63 -23.68 5.46
N VAL A 60 -3.90 -23.83 6.76
CA VAL A 60 -5.09 -24.54 7.27
C VAL A 60 -6.38 -23.74 7.02
N MET A 61 -6.28 -22.43 6.79
CA MET A 61 -7.40 -21.54 6.52
C MET A 61 -7.78 -21.43 5.03
N GLU A 62 -7.01 -22.04 4.12
CA GLU A 62 -7.34 -22.08 2.68
C GLU A 62 -8.36 -23.17 2.31
N ALA A 63 -8.53 -24.20 3.15
CA ALA A 63 -9.35 -25.38 2.83
C ALA A 63 -10.83 -25.26 3.25
N GLY A 64 -11.28 -24.10 3.72
CA GLY A 64 -12.66 -23.87 4.15
C GLY A 64 -13.46 -23.06 3.14
N TYR A 65 -14.60 -23.59 2.69
CA TYR A 65 -15.62 -22.93 1.85
C TYR A 65 -16.30 -21.69 2.49
N VAL A 66 -15.65 -21.04 3.47
CA VAL A 66 -16.19 -19.89 4.20
C VAL A 66 -15.21 -18.71 4.06
N SER A 67 -15.40 -17.97 2.97
CA SER A 67 -14.80 -16.67 2.64
C SER A 67 -13.28 -16.54 2.69
N ALA A 68 -12.68 -16.45 1.50
CA ALA A 68 -11.32 -15.94 1.25
C ALA A 68 -11.11 -14.45 1.65
N LYS A 69 -11.95 -13.89 2.55
CA LYS A 69 -12.00 -12.47 2.90
C LYS A 69 -11.51 -12.16 4.33
N TYR A 70 -11.23 -13.19 5.14
CA TYR A 70 -10.59 -13.03 6.47
C TYR A 70 -9.07 -13.10 6.37
N PHE A 71 -8.51 -12.37 5.40
CA PHE A 71 -7.11 -12.38 5.10
C PHE A 71 -6.37 -11.46 6.08
N ARG A 72 -5.59 -12.00 7.02
CA ARG A 72 -4.73 -11.19 7.92
C ARG A 72 -3.41 -10.94 7.21
N ALA A 73 -3.05 -9.68 7.04
CA ALA A 73 -1.83 -9.31 6.34
C ALA A 73 -0.56 -9.77 7.10
N ASP A 74 0.34 -10.52 6.43
CA ASP A 74 1.63 -10.93 6.99
C ASP A 74 2.63 -9.75 6.89
N LYS A 75 2.52 -8.85 7.86
CA LYS A 75 3.33 -7.62 7.94
C LYS A 75 4.83 -7.92 8.08
N GLU A 76 5.21 -9.01 8.74
CA GLU A 76 6.61 -9.43 8.89
C GLU A 76 7.20 -9.93 7.57
N LYS A 77 6.53 -10.82 6.83
CA LYS A 77 6.98 -11.24 5.50
C LYS A 77 7.00 -10.09 4.51
N ALA A 78 6.00 -9.21 4.56
CA ALA A 78 5.97 -8.02 3.71
C ALA A 78 7.14 -7.08 3.98
N LEU A 79 7.48 -6.85 5.25
CA LEU A 79 8.66 -6.06 5.64
C LEU A 79 9.97 -6.71 5.18
N GLN A 80 10.09 -8.03 5.29
CA GLN A 80 11.28 -8.76 4.81
C GLN A 80 11.42 -8.64 3.29
N ALA A 81 10.34 -8.81 2.54
CA ALA A 81 10.35 -8.64 1.10
C ALA A 81 10.65 -7.20 0.68
N PHE A 82 10.01 -6.22 1.33
CA PHE A 82 10.29 -4.80 1.15
C PHE A 82 11.79 -4.52 1.34
N SER A 83 12.33 -4.89 2.50
CA SER A 83 13.72 -4.59 2.86
C SER A 83 14.70 -5.23 1.89
N LYS A 84 14.51 -6.50 1.53
CA LYS A 84 15.33 -7.22 0.54
C LYS A 84 15.34 -6.51 -0.82
N THR A 85 14.16 -6.22 -1.38
CA THR A 85 14.06 -5.58 -2.69
C THR A 85 14.63 -4.16 -2.65
N LEU A 86 14.39 -3.43 -1.56
CA LEU A 86 14.95 -2.09 -1.38
C LEU A 86 16.48 -2.12 -1.34
N TYR A 87 17.09 -3.03 -0.58
CA TYR A 87 18.55 -3.12 -0.47
C TYR A 87 19.21 -3.46 -1.80
N VAL A 88 18.60 -4.36 -2.58
CA VAL A 88 19.09 -4.71 -3.92
C VAL A 88 19.03 -3.50 -4.85
N ASN A 89 17.90 -2.78 -4.88
CA ASN A 89 17.75 -1.62 -5.76
C ASN A 89 18.61 -0.41 -5.35
N MET A 90 18.84 -0.24 -4.05
CA MET A 90 19.71 0.79 -3.51
C MET A 90 21.21 0.43 -3.61
N GLY A 91 21.54 -0.83 -3.93
CA GLY A 91 22.92 -1.30 -4.05
C GLY A 91 23.62 -1.51 -2.71
N VAL A 92 22.86 -1.77 -1.64
CA VAL A 92 23.35 -1.95 -0.26
C VAL A 92 23.11 -3.37 0.27
N ALA A 93 22.77 -4.33 -0.60
CA ALA A 93 22.45 -5.71 -0.23
C ALA A 93 23.57 -6.42 0.54
N ASP A 94 24.83 -6.10 0.24
CA ASP A 94 26.00 -6.74 0.85
C ASP A 94 26.65 -5.90 1.96
N ASP A 95 26.08 -4.74 2.30
CA ASP A 95 26.61 -3.82 3.33
C ASP A 95 25.61 -3.62 4.48
N PRO A 96 25.76 -4.36 5.60
CA PRO A 96 24.89 -4.22 6.76
C PRO A 96 24.87 -2.82 7.37
N LYS A 97 25.99 -2.09 7.32
CA LYS A 97 26.05 -0.72 7.88
C LYS A 97 25.25 0.25 7.01
N ALA A 98 25.35 0.10 5.68
CA ALA A 98 24.54 0.89 4.76
C ALA A 98 23.05 0.56 4.87
N GLN A 99 22.69 -0.71 5.16
CA GLN A 99 21.31 -1.09 5.45
C GLN A 99 20.79 -0.41 6.72
N GLU A 100 21.55 -0.42 7.81
CA GLU A 100 21.18 0.31 9.04
C GLU A 100 21.06 1.82 8.81
N ALA A 101 21.97 2.41 8.04
CA ALA A 101 21.90 3.82 7.66
C ALA A 101 20.65 4.14 6.83
N LEU A 102 20.22 3.23 5.94
CA LEU A 102 19.03 3.42 5.12
C LEU A 102 17.76 3.58 5.96
N TRP A 103 17.65 2.85 7.07
CA TRP A 103 16.50 2.93 7.97
C TRP A 103 16.32 4.30 8.61
N TRP A 104 17.37 5.11 8.76
CA TRP A 104 17.25 6.48 9.25
C TRP A 104 16.52 7.41 8.26
N TYR A 105 16.53 7.07 6.97
CA TYR A 105 15.82 7.80 5.92
C TYR A 105 14.37 7.31 5.74
N ILE A 106 13.92 6.32 6.52
CA ILE A 106 12.57 5.75 6.46
C ILE A 106 11.85 6.10 7.77
N PRO A 107 11.22 7.28 7.88
CA PRO A 107 10.58 7.68 9.13
C PRO A 107 9.39 6.80 9.53
N ALA A 108 8.68 6.23 8.55
CA ALA A 108 7.54 5.36 8.78
C ALA A 108 7.28 4.42 7.60
N LEU A 109 6.76 3.23 7.88
CA LEU A 109 6.05 2.36 6.94
C LEU A 109 4.64 2.12 7.49
N ALA A 110 3.66 1.97 6.61
CA ALA A 110 2.30 1.60 7.00
C ALA A 110 1.86 0.32 6.31
N VAL A 111 1.26 -0.60 7.06
CA VAL A 111 0.59 -1.79 6.53
C VAL A 111 -0.89 -1.64 6.76
N ILE A 112 -1.62 -1.46 5.66
CA ILE A 112 -3.08 -1.37 5.62
C ILE A 112 -3.63 -2.79 5.63
N ASP A 113 -4.43 -3.11 6.64
CA ASP A 113 -5.07 -4.40 6.84
C ASP A 113 -6.60 -4.22 6.85
N TYR A 114 -7.36 -5.32 6.84
CA TYR A 114 -8.80 -5.33 6.58
C TYR A 114 -9.64 -4.51 7.58
N ASN A 115 -9.27 -4.47 8.86
CA ASN A 115 -10.02 -3.77 9.92
C ASN A 115 -9.15 -2.80 10.74
N GLY A 116 -8.03 -2.39 10.18
CA GLY A 116 -7.09 -1.45 10.80
C GLY A 116 -5.75 -1.48 10.10
N PHE A 117 -4.77 -0.81 10.65
CA PHE A 117 -3.44 -0.72 10.05
C PHE A 117 -2.35 -0.78 11.13
N TYR A 118 -1.12 -1.03 10.69
CA TYR A 118 0.07 -1.04 11.53
C TYR A 118 1.05 0.00 11.02
N ILE A 119 1.76 0.67 11.92
CA ILE A 119 2.87 1.57 11.57
C ILE A 119 4.17 0.96 12.06
N TYR A 120 5.15 0.82 11.16
CA TYR A 120 6.53 0.51 11.51
C TYR A 120 7.31 1.81 11.60
N SER A 121 7.92 2.07 12.74
CA SER A 121 8.67 3.31 12.97
C SER A 121 9.75 3.11 14.04
N MET A 122 10.74 4.00 14.04
CA MET A 122 11.74 4.05 15.10
C MET A 122 11.10 4.50 16.41
N GLN A 123 11.28 3.72 17.47
CA GLN A 123 10.78 4.04 18.81
C GLN A 123 11.85 3.78 19.86
N SER A 124 11.70 4.42 21.02
CA SER A 124 12.51 4.15 22.21
C SER A 124 11.96 2.92 22.90
N VAL A 125 12.76 1.87 22.99
CA VAL A 125 12.42 0.66 23.75
C VAL A 125 13.46 0.48 24.85
N PRO A 126 13.06 0.31 26.12
CA PRO A 126 14.01 0.02 27.18
C PRO A 126 14.65 -1.35 26.89
N ASP A 127 15.98 -1.36 26.82
CA ASP A 127 16.78 -2.57 26.67
C ASP A 127 16.79 -3.37 27.99
N GLU A 128 17.32 -4.60 27.97
CA GLU A 128 17.41 -5.45 29.18
C GLU A 128 18.15 -4.78 30.35
N ASP A 129 19.03 -3.82 30.05
CA ASP A 129 19.77 -2.99 31.02
C ASP A 129 19.02 -1.73 31.48
N GLY A 130 17.78 -1.50 31.04
CA GLY A 130 17.00 -0.29 31.35
C GLY A 130 17.49 0.98 30.63
N ARG A 131 18.33 0.84 29.60
CA ARG A 131 18.76 1.94 28.72
C ARG A 131 17.84 2.01 27.50
N ASP A 132 17.48 3.22 27.09
CA ASP A 132 16.66 3.43 25.89
C ASP A 132 17.46 3.05 24.64
N ALA A 133 17.02 2.01 23.95
CA ALA A 133 17.54 1.62 22.64
C ALA A 133 16.55 2.08 21.55
N TRP A 134 17.08 2.73 20.51
CA TRP A 134 16.30 3.09 19.33
C TRP A 134 16.17 1.86 18.43
N LYS A 135 14.95 1.33 18.33
CA LYS A 135 14.65 0.18 17.48
C LYS A 135 13.41 0.47 16.66
N HIS A 136 13.40 -0.01 15.43
CA HIS A 136 12.16 0.00 14.66
C HIS A 136 11.24 -1.10 15.16
N VAL A 137 10.00 -0.72 15.45
CA VAL A 137 8.98 -1.62 15.98
C VAL A 137 7.63 -1.36 15.33
N TRP A 138 6.82 -2.40 15.25
CA TRP A 138 5.42 -2.28 14.85
C TRP A 138 4.60 -1.66 15.97
N SER A 139 3.74 -0.72 15.61
CA SER A 139 2.67 -0.27 16.48
C SER A 139 1.68 -1.43 16.76
N PRO A 140 0.92 -1.35 17.87
CA PRO A 140 -0.32 -2.10 17.97
C PRO A 140 -1.23 -1.82 16.75
N LYS A 141 -2.14 -2.75 16.44
CA LYS A 141 -3.10 -2.54 15.36
C LYS A 141 -3.99 -1.34 15.70
N ILE A 142 -4.00 -0.35 14.82
CA ILE A 142 -4.81 0.85 14.97
C ILE A 142 -6.10 0.64 14.16
N PRO A 143 -7.28 0.60 14.79
CA PRO A 143 -8.52 0.36 14.09
C PRO A 143 -8.98 1.61 13.33
N TYR A 144 -9.77 1.42 12.27
CA TYR A 144 -10.45 2.52 11.59
C TYR A 144 -11.67 2.95 12.40
N SER A 145 -11.51 3.91 13.30
CA SER A 145 -12.56 4.34 14.21
C SER A 145 -13.09 5.73 13.89
N TYR A 146 -14.41 5.88 13.93
CA TYR A 146 -15.11 7.16 13.81
C TYR A 146 -16.08 7.31 14.98
N MET A 147 -16.20 8.54 15.48
CA MET A 147 -17.18 8.88 16.50
C MET A 147 -18.15 9.89 15.88
N ASP A 148 -19.45 9.57 15.92
CA ASP A 148 -20.47 10.47 15.41
C ASP A 148 -20.86 11.56 16.44
N ALA A 149 -21.77 12.46 16.04
CA ALA A 149 -22.27 13.52 16.90
C ALA A 149 -23.02 13.00 18.13
N ASP A 150 -23.64 11.83 18.03
CA ASP A 150 -24.40 11.15 19.08
C ASP A 150 -23.51 10.28 19.98
N ARG A 151 -22.17 10.34 19.78
CA ARG A 151 -21.12 9.60 20.50
C ARG A 151 -21.16 8.08 20.28
N ASN A 152 -21.80 7.63 19.21
CA ASN A 152 -21.67 6.25 18.75
C ASN A 152 -20.25 6.04 18.20
N MET A 153 -19.63 4.92 18.55
CA MET A 153 -18.30 4.56 18.04
C MET A 153 -18.46 3.55 16.91
N ILE A 154 -17.91 3.85 15.75
CA ILE A 154 -18.07 3.08 14.53
C ILE A 154 -16.68 2.62 14.08
N TYR A 155 -16.49 1.32 14.03
CA TYR A 155 -15.29 0.66 13.53
C TYR A 155 -15.54 0.16 12.12
N PHE A 156 -14.81 0.74 11.18
CA PHE A 156 -14.89 0.37 9.78
C PHE A 156 -13.91 -0.75 9.43
N THR A 157 -14.23 -1.45 8.36
CA THR A 157 -13.30 -2.32 7.62
C THR A 157 -13.04 -1.69 6.23
N LEU A 158 -12.18 -2.31 5.43
CA LEU A 158 -11.94 -1.87 4.04
C LEU A 158 -13.15 -2.12 3.13
N ASP A 159 -14.11 -2.93 3.57
CA ASP A 159 -15.36 -3.21 2.86
C ASP A 159 -16.60 -2.62 3.58
N ASP A 160 -17.78 -3.13 3.23
CA ASP A 160 -19.06 -2.64 3.75
C ASP A 160 -19.42 -3.21 5.14
N LYS A 161 -18.54 -4.01 5.75
CA LYS A 161 -18.76 -4.53 7.09
C LYS A 161 -18.45 -3.45 8.12
N VAL A 162 -19.23 -3.41 9.18
CA VAL A 162 -19.04 -2.39 10.22
C VAL A 162 -19.35 -2.99 11.58
N THR A 163 -18.61 -2.54 12.59
CA THR A 163 -18.93 -2.80 13.99
C THR A 163 -19.19 -1.47 14.68
N ALA A 164 -20.41 -1.24 15.13
CA ALA A 164 -20.81 0.00 15.78
C ALA A 164 -21.23 -0.26 17.23
N PHE A 165 -20.86 0.66 18.11
CA PHE A 165 -21.36 0.75 19.47
C PHE A 165 -22.38 1.88 19.53
N ASN A 166 -23.64 1.52 19.79
CA ASN A 166 -24.71 2.48 19.99
C ASN A 166 -24.71 2.95 21.45
N GLU A 167 -24.49 4.24 21.70
CA GLU A 167 -24.40 4.81 23.05
C GLU A 167 -25.76 4.80 23.77
N VAL A 168 -26.86 5.02 23.03
CA VAL A 168 -28.23 5.08 23.57
C VAL A 168 -28.66 3.71 24.10
N HIS A 169 -28.46 2.66 23.31
CA HIS A 169 -28.83 1.30 23.69
C HIS A 169 -27.73 0.54 24.42
N ARG A 170 -26.49 1.07 24.44
CA ARG A 170 -25.28 0.46 24.98
C ARG A 170 -25.02 -0.95 24.43
N THR A 171 -25.32 -1.13 23.16
CA THR A 171 -25.19 -2.42 22.46
C THR A 171 -24.16 -2.34 21.35
N TRP A 172 -23.45 -3.45 21.17
CA TRP A 172 -22.59 -3.67 20.02
C TRP A 172 -23.39 -4.29 18.90
N ILE A 173 -23.22 -3.75 17.70
CA ILE A 173 -23.89 -4.18 16.49
C ILE A 173 -22.81 -4.42 15.45
N SER A 174 -22.86 -5.56 14.77
CA SER A 174 -21.90 -5.91 13.72
C SER A 174 -22.66 -6.55 12.57
N GLY A 175 -22.33 -6.14 11.34
CA GLY A 175 -22.99 -6.64 10.14
C GLY A 175 -22.54 -5.87 8.90
N PHE A 176 -23.14 -6.20 7.76
CA PHE A 176 -22.98 -5.37 6.56
C PHE A 176 -23.84 -4.11 6.70
N GLN A 177 -23.35 -2.98 6.21
CA GLN A 177 -24.09 -1.71 6.26
C GLN A 177 -25.53 -1.85 5.72
N LYS A 178 -25.71 -2.59 4.62
CA LYS A 178 -27.02 -2.84 4.00
C LYS A 178 -28.01 -3.59 4.90
N GLU A 179 -27.52 -4.44 5.80
CA GLU A 179 -28.34 -5.20 6.75
C GLU A 179 -28.70 -4.35 7.99
N LEU A 180 -27.82 -3.40 8.33
CA LEU A 180 -27.94 -2.52 9.49
C LEU A 180 -28.70 -1.23 9.20
N ALA A 181 -28.94 -0.91 7.93
CA ALA A 181 -29.70 0.24 7.50
C ALA A 181 -31.14 0.17 8.02
N GLY A 182 -31.58 1.20 8.74
CA GLY A 182 -32.94 1.35 9.28
C GLY A 182 -33.24 0.54 10.54
N THR A 183 -32.32 -0.27 11.05
CA THR A 183 -32.54 -1.13 12.23
C THR A 183 -31.78 -0.70 13.48
N THR A 184 -30.74 0.14 13.32
CA THR A 184 -29.77 0.44 14.38
C THR A 184 -29.96 1.81 15.05
N GLY A 185 -30.74 2.71 14.42
CA GLY A 185 -30.92 4.08 14.88
C GLY A 185 -29.69 4.99 14.71
N ILE A 186 -28.66 4.53 13.99
CA ILE A 186 -27.45 5.30 13.68
C ILE A 186 -27.61 5.89 12.28
N SER A 187 -27.79 7.21 12.19
CA SER A 187 -28.07 7.91 10.92
C SER A 187 -27.00 7.68 9.85
N LEU A 188 -25.73 7.44 10.25
CA LEU A 188 -24.66 7.15 9.31
C LEU A 188 -24.87 5.82 8.56
N LEU A 189 -25.47 4.82 9.21
CA LEU A 189 -25.67 3.50 8.64
C LEU A 189 -26.88 3.44 7.70
N ASP A 190 -27.75 4.46 7.72
CA ASP A 190 -28.98 4.48 6.92
C ASP A 190 -28.74 4.93 5.46
N SER A 191 -27.66 5.68 5.20
CA SER A 191 -27.32 6.19 3.87
C SER A 191 -26.05 5.53 3.34
N VAL A 192 -26.17 4.77 2.25
CA VAL A 192 -25.03 4.08 1.61
C VAL A 192 -23.97 5.09 1.15
N GLU A 193 -24.37 6.17 0.48
CA GLU A 193 -23.43 7.16 -0.07
C GLU A 193 -22.69 7.92 1.05
N SER A 194 -23.41 8.30 2.10
CA SER A 194 -22.80 8.99 3.25
C SER A 194 -21.87 8.06 4.04
N PHE A 195 -22.25 6.79 4.18
CA PHE A 195 -21.42 5.76 4.80
C PHE A 195 -20.13 5.56 4.04
N GLU A 196 -20.18 5.35 2.72
CA GLU A 196 -18.99 5.17 1.87
C GLU A 196 -18.05 6.38 1.96
N GLY A 197 -18.61 7.59 1.86
CA GLY A 197 -17.83 8.82 1.94
C GLY A 197 -17.13 8.99 3.29
N ILE A 198 -17.84 8.74 4.40
CA ILE A 198 -17.28 8.87 5.75
C ILE A 198 -16.30 7.73 6.05
N ARG A 199 -16.60 6.49 5.63
CA ARG A 199 -15.68 5.35 5.76
C ARG A 199 -14.34 5.68 5.10
N ARG A 200 -14.37 6.06 3.82
CA ARG A 200 -13.15 6.38 3.06
C ARG A 200 -12.37 7.52 3.69
N THR A 201 -13.05 8.61 4.05
CA THR A 201 -12.43 9.77 4.70
C THR A 201 -11.81 9.39 6.05
N THR A 202 -12.50 8.57 6.85
CA THR A 202 -12.03 8.11 8.16
C THR A 202 -10.78 7.24 8.01
N ILE A 203 -10.78 6.28 7.09
CA ILE A 203 -9.62 5.42 6.82
C ILE A 203 -8.41 6.27 6.43
N VAL A 204 -8.59 7.18 5.46
CA VAL A 204 -7.52 8.05 4.95
C VAL A 204 -6.97 8.94 6.06
N HIS A 205 -7.83 9.69 6.77
CA HIS A 205 -7.38 10.57 7.85
C HIS A 205 -6.72 9.79 8.98
N SER A 206 -7.29 8.65 9.38
CA SER A 206 -6.69 7.82 10.42
C SER A 206 -5.28 7.38 10.06
N ILE A 207 -5.03 6.97 8.81
CA ILE A 207 -3.67 6.61 8.36
C ILE A 207 -2.79 7.86 8.31
N GLN A 208 -3.26 8.96 7.71
CA GLN A 208 -2.48 10.20 7.55
C GLN A 208 -2.04 10.78 8.89
N ASP A 209 -2.96 10.91 9.85
CA ASP A 209 -2.70 11.48 11.17
C ASP A 209 -1.71 10.63 11.96
N ASN A 210 -1.84 9.30 11.88
CA ASN A 210 -0.93 8.39 12.56
C ASN A 210 0.45 8.37 11.90
N VAL A 211 0.53 8.33 10.56
CA VAL A 211 1.83 8.43 9.87
C VAL A 211 2.49 9.77 10.18
N ALA A 212 1.76 10.88 10.17
CA ALA A 212 2.27 12.19 10.53
C ALA A 212 2.78 12.22 11.98
N TYR A 213 2.06 11.61 12.91
CA TYR A 213 2.49 11.44 14.30
C TYR A 213 3.82 10.68 14.40
N TYR A 214 3.97 9.55 13.70
CA TYR A 214 5.21 8.78 13.75
C TYR A 214 6.37 9.46 13.01
N ILE A 215 6.12 10.20 11.93
CA ILE A 215 7.13 11.08 11.29
C ILE A 215 7.58 12.17 12.26
N HIS A 216 6.66 12.78 13.01
CA HIS A 216 7.00 13.75 14.03
C HIS A 216 7.87 13.14 15.14
N LYS A 217 7.53 11.92 15.59
CA LYS A 217 8.37 11.17 16.54
C LYS A 217 9.75 10.86 15.98
N HIS A 218 9.84 10.48 14.71
CA HIS A 218 11.13 10.28 14.04
C HIS A 218 11.99 11.55 14.06
N ASN A 219 11.40 12.74 13.86
CA ASN A 219 12.14 14.01 13.98
C ASN A 219 12.70 14.23 15.40
N GLU A 220 11.95 13.90 16.45
CA GLU A 220 12.43 14.00 17.83
C GLU A 220 13.68 13.12 18.04
N ILE A 221 13.69 11.92 17.45
CA ILE A 221 14.81 10.97 17.54
C ILE A 221 15.98 11.46 16.68
N ALA A 222 15.71 11.86 15.44
CA ALA A 222 16.70 12.36 14.49
C ALA A 222 17.47 13.55 15.07
N LEU A 223 16.77 14.51 15.69
CA LEU A 223 17.38 15.67 16.34
C LEU A 223 18.32 15.26 17.49
N ARG A 224 17.94 14.28 18.32
CA ARG A 224 18.79 13.76 19.40
C ARG A 224 20.03 13.04 18.88
N SER A 225 19.94 12.47 17.68
CA SER A 225 21.04 11.79 16.98
C SER A 225 21.89 12.74 16.11
N GLY A 226 21.64 14.04 16.14
CA GLY A 226 22.41 15.05 15.40
C GLY A 226 22.03 15.20 13.92
N ILE A 227 20.90 14.63 13.49
CA ILE A 227 20.35 14.79 12.15
C ILE A 227 19.53 16.09 12.11
N SER A 228 19.92 17.03 11.26
CA SER A 228 19.24 18.34 11.10
C SER A 228 18.13 18.35 10.05
N TYR A 229 17.98 17.25 9.30
CA TYR A 229 16.93 17.12 8.29
C TYR A 229 15.55 16.99 8.97
N GLN A 230 14.56 17.74 8.46
CA GLN A 230 13.18 17.69 8.96
C GLN A 230 12.31 16.84 8.03
N PHE A 231 11.85 15.71 8.55
CA PHE A 231 10.93 14.79 7.90
C PHE A 231 9.50 15.33 8.00
N ASN A 232 8.73 15.26 6.90
CA ASN A 232 7.36 15.80 6.86
C ASN A 232 6.41 14.82 6.17
N MET A 233 5.13 14.83 6.55
CA MET A 233 4.10 14.04 5.85
C MET A 233 3.94 14.56 4.42
N PRO A 234 4.11 13.73 3.37
CA PRO A 234 3.87 14.17 2.01
C PRO A 234 2.38 14.37 1.74
N VAL A 235 2.07 15.25 0.80
CA VAL A 235 0.70 15.43 0.31
C VAL A 235 0.40 14.30 -0.68
N ILE A 236 -0.51 13.41 -0.31
CA ILE A 236 -0.97 12.29 -1.16
C ILE A 236 -2.30 12.68 -1.79
N GLY A 237 -2.41 12.53 -3.12
CA GLY A 237 -3.62 12.85 -3.87
C GLY A 237 -4.78 11.89 -3.55
N GLN A 238 -6.03 12.37 -3.66
CA GLN A 238 -7.21 11.54 -3.38
C GLN A 238 -7.29 10.30 -4.29
N GLU A 239 -6.89 10.40 -5.56
CA GLU A 239 -6.90 9.27 -6.50
C GLU A 239 -5.99 8.12 -6.05
N GLU A 240 -4.83 8.42 -5.46
CA GLU A 240 -3.91 7.40 -4.94
C GLU A 240 -4.48 6.72 -3.70
N TRP A 241 -5.20 7.45 -2.85
CA TRP A 241 -5.92 6.87 -1.72
C TRP A 241 -7.05 5.95 -2.15
N VAL A 242 -7.87 6.38 -3.11
CA VAL A 242 -9.00 5.58 -3.61
C VAL A 242 -8.53 4.19 -4.06
N ASN A 243 -7.41 4.12 -4.78
CA ASN A 243 -6.85 2.85 -5.23
C ASN A 243 -6.24 1.99 -4.11
N THR A 244 -5.95 2.58 -2.94
CA THR A 244 -5.20 1.94 -1.85
C THR A 244 -6.10 1.50 -0.70
N ILE A 245 -7.21 2.19 -0.45
CA ILE A 245 -8.10 1.92 0.70
C ILE A 245 -9.17 0.84 0.43
N ASP A 246 -9.30 0.38 -0.81
CA ASP A 246 -10.25 -0.67 -1.17
C ASP A 246 -9.67 -2.09 -0.91
N ASP A 247 -8.35 -2.21 -0.69
CA ASP A 247 -7.63 -3.49 -0.50
C ASP A 247 -6.51 -3.37 0.54
N ILE A 248 -5.98 -4.50 1.01
CA ILE A 248 -4.77 -4.52 1.84
C ILE A 248 -3.58 -3.93 1.09
N GLY A 249 -2.70 -3.23 1.79
CA GLY A 249 -1.64 -2.46 1.13
C GLY A 249 -0.44 -2.16 2.02
N PHE A 250 0.66 -1.82 1.36
CA PHE A 250 1.91 -1.41 1.98
C PHE A 250 2.24 0.02 1.54
N MET A 251 2.61 0.88 2.48
CA MET A 251 3.07 2.24 2.21
C MET A 251 4.46 2.43 2.80
N ALA A 252 5.35 3.06 2.05
CA ALA A 252 6.67 3.42 2.53
C ALA A 252 6.96 4.90 2.27
N PHE A 253 7.58 5.55 3.24
CA PHE A 253 7.99 6.94 3.16
C PHE A 253 9.51 7.00 3.27
N VAL A 254 10.18 7.55 2.25
CA VAL A 254 11.64 7.70 2.20
C VAL A 254 11.96 9.17 2.05
N GLN A 255 12.75 9.73 2.96
CA GLN A 255 13.05 11.16 2.97
C GLN A 255 14.46 11.45 3.46
N GLY A 256 15.04 12.54 2.97
CA GLY A 256 16.32 13.06 3.44
C GLY A 256 17.56 12.43 2.80
N ILE A 257 17.41 11.56 1.80
CA ILE A 257 18.57 10.96 1.12
C ILE A 257 19.26 12.05 0.27
N PRO A 258 20.55 12.35 0.48
CA PRO A 258 21.23 13.37 -0.31
C PRO A 258 21.42 12.90 -1.77
N VAL A 259 20.90 13.66 -2.73
CA VAL A 259 21.07 13.43 -4.17
C VAL A 259 21.43 14.76 -4.84
N GLY A 260 22.70 14.89 -5.23
CA GLY A 260 23.24 16.17 -5.73
C GLY A 260 23.11 17.26 -4.66
N ASP A 261 22.51 18.39 -5.05
CA ASP A 261 22.30 19.56 -4.17
C ASP A 261 20.96 19.52 -3.41
N LYS A 262 20.22 18.41 -3.49
CA LYS A 262 18.87 18.28 -2.91
C LYS A 262 18.74 17.01 -2.07
N ALA A 263 17.67 16.97 -1.29
CA ALA A 263 17.25 15.76 -0.61
C ALA A 263 16.17 15.05 -1.44
N TYR A 264 16.35 13.77 -1.68
CA TYR A 264 15.35 12.88 -2.26
C TYR A 264 14.30 12.55 -1.20
N ASN A 265 13.05 12.88 -1.54
CA ASN A 265 11.87 12.66 -0.74
C ASN A 265 10.80 12.03 -1.62
N ASN A 266 10.37 10.84 -1.25
CA ASN A 266 9.35 10.14 -2.00
C ASN A 266 8.56 9.19 -1.10
N TYR A 267 7.41 8.79 -1.59
CA TYR A 267 6.61 7.73 -1.00
C TYR A 267 6.18 6.76 -2.08
N ALA A 268 5.87 5.54 -1.68
CA ALA A 268 5.29 4.56 -2.58
C ALA A 268 4.20 3.77 -1.88
N LEU A 269 3.27 3.29 -2.70
CA LEU A 269 2.08 2.55 -2.32
C LEU A 269 2.06 1.26 -3.16
N GLY A 270 1.74 0.14 -2.52
CA GLY A 270 1.74 -1.18 -3.15
C GLY A 270 0.57 -1.96 -2.62
N GLY A 271 -0.41 -2.19 -3.49
CA GLY A 271 -1.59 -2.97 -3.15
C GLY A 271 -1.27 -4.46 -3.15
N GLY A 272 -1.83 -5.18 -2.18
CA GLY A 272 -1.88 -6.64 -2.17
C GLY A 272 -3.03 -7.19 -3.01
N ARG A 273 -3.38 -6.56 -4.13
CA ARG A 273 -4.41 -7.13 -5.00
C ARG A 273 -3.79 -8.30 -5.75
N LEU A 274 -3.89 -9.50 -5.20
CA LEU A 274 -3.75 -10.71 -5.99
C LEU A 274 -4.87 -10.65 -7.03
N ILE A 275 -4.54 -10.47 -8.31
CA ILE A 275 -5.50 -10.70 -9.38
C ILE A 275 -6.00 -12.13 -9.16
N LYS A 276 -7.23 -12.27 -8.66
CA LYS A 276 -7.86 -13.56 -8.41
C LYS A 276 -7.72 -14.32 -9.72
N LYS A 277 -6.86 -15.34 -9.77
CA LYS A 277 -6.67 -16.11 -10.98
C LYS A 277 -8.05 -16.65 -11.34
N PRO A 278 -8.56 -16.41 -12.56
CA PRO A 278 -9.90 -16.84 -12.92
C PRO A 278 -9.99 -18.34 -12.65
N THR A 279 -10.91 -18.71 -11.77
CA THR A 279 -11.20 -20.11 -11.50
C THR A 279 -12.09 -20.61 -12.63
N TYR A 280 -11.82 -21.83 -13.09
CA TYR A 280 -12.51 -22.44 -14.21
C TYR A 280 -13.36 -23.59 -13.70
N TYR A 281 -14.68 -23.50 -13.82
CA TYR A 281 -15.60 -24.55 -13.41
C TYR A 281 -15.87 -25.49 -14.59
N GLY A 282 -15.56 -26.77 -14.42
CA GLY A 282 -15.98 -27.84 -15.29
C GLY A 282 -17.44 -28.18 -15.02
N VAL A 283 -18.28 -28.02 -16.04
CA VAL A 283 -19.71 -28.32 -15.98
C VAL A 283 -20.10 -29.25 -17.12
N TYR A 284 -21.18 -29.99 -16.93
CA TYR A 284 -21.74 -30.85 -17.98
C TYR A 284 -22.97 -30.18 -18.59
N ASP A 285 -22.92 -29.91 -19.89
CA ASP A 285 -24.06 -29.39 -20.62
C ASP A 285 -24.92 -30.55 -21.13
N TYR A 286 -26.04 -30.81 -20.42
CA TYR A 286 -27.01 -31.83 -20.79
C TYR A 286 -27.73 -31.54 -22.13
N SER A 287 -27.70 -30.30 -22.63
CA SER A 287 -28.37 -29.94 -23.89
C SER A 287 -27.53 -30.26 -25.12
N THR A 288 -26.20 -30.23 -25.00
CA THR A 288 -25.24 -30.52 -26.08
C THR A 288 -24.45 -31.81 -25.86
N ASP A 289 -24.66 -32.49 -24.72
CA ASP A 289 -23.99 -33.72 -24.28
C ASP A 289 -22.46 -33.58 -24.24
N ARG A 290 -21.98 -32.45 -23.68
CA ARG A 290 -20.55 -32.08 -23.67
C ARG A 290 -20.09 -31.55 -22.33
N LYS A 291 -18.83 -31.83 -22.01
CA LYS A 291 -18.08 -31.22 -20.91
C LYS A 291 -17.58 -29.84 -21.33
N ILE A 292 -18.07 -28.80 -20.66
CA ILE A 292 -17.67 -27.42 -20.93
C ILE A 292 -16.98 -26.81 -19.70
N VAL A 293 -16.05 -25.90 -19.94
CA VAL A 293 -15.43 -25.11 -18.88
C VAL A 293 -15.91 -23.67 -18.96
N VAL A 294 -16.39 -23.16 -17.84
CA VAL A 294 -16.89 -21.79 -17.69
C VAL A 294 -16.03 -21.04 -16.67
N ARG A 295 -15.82 -19.75 -16.88
CA ARG A 295 -15.07 -18.90 -15.94
C ARG A 295 -15.97 -18.46 -14.80
N ASP A 296 -15.39 -18.21 -13.63
CA ASP A 296 -16.07 -17.62 -12.46
C ASP A 296 -16.84 -16.32 -12.77
N SER A 297 -16.42 -15.59 -13.81
CA SER A 297 -17.07 -14.35 -14.27
C SER A 297 -18.30 -14.55 -15.17
N CYS A 298 -18.66 -15.79 -15.53
CA CYS A 298 -19.75 -16.09 -16.45
C CYS A 298 -20.96 -16.61 -15.68
N ALA A 299 -22.16 -16.09 -15.95
CA ALA A 299 -23.37 -16.67 -15.35
C ALA A 299 -23.64 -18.04 -15.96
N HIS A 300 -23.75 -19.05 -15.09
CA HIS A 300 -24.14 -20.39 -15.47
C HIS A 300 -25.12 -20.98 -14.46
N SER A 301 -26.06 -21.79 -14.94
CA SER A 301 -27.02 -22.53 -14.10
C SER A 301 -26.68 -24.03 -13.99
N TYR A 302 -25.50 -24.43 -14.45
CA TYR A 302 -25.05 -25.82 -14.42
C TYR A 302 -24.46 -26.21 -13.07
N GLU A 303 -24.61 -27.47 -12.69
CA GLU A 303 -23.98 -28.05 -11.51
C GLU A 303 -22.47 -28.22 -11.74
N ILE A 304 -21.67 -27.73 -10.79
CA ILE A 304 -20.21 -27.75 -10.87
C ILE A 304 -19.73 -29.18 -10.60
N GLN A 305 -19.06 -29.79 -11.59
CA GLN A 305 -18.47 -31.13 -11.44
C GLN A 305 -17.04 -31.06 -10.93
N GLU A 306 -16.25 -30.11 -11.45
CA GLU A 306 -14.82 -30.03 -11.18
C GLU A 306 -14.31 -28.59 -11.26
N VAL A 307 -13.20 -28.28 -10.59
CA VAL A 307 -12.64 -26.92 -10.51
C VAL A 307 -11.19 -26.92 -10.98
N PHE A 308 -10.85 -26.05 -11.93
CA PHE A 308 -9.53 -25.94 -12.53
C PHE A 308 -8.88 -24.56 -12.30
N GLN A 309 -7.56 -24.58 -12.12
CA GLN A 309 -6.72 -23.40 -11.90
C GLN A 309 -6.19 -22.78 -13.22
N SER A 310 -6.41 -23.44 -14.36
CA SER A 310 -6.02 -22.95 -15.69
C SER A 310 -6.85 -23.58 -16.81
N PRO A 311 -7.01 -22.91 -17.97
CA PRO A 311 -7.66 -23.51 -19.15
C PRO A 311 -6.95 -24.77 -19.63
N LYS A 312 -5.61 -24.81 -19.49
CA LYS A 312 -4.79 -25.93 -19.92
C LYS A 312 -5.11 -27.20 -19.12
N ALA A 313 -5.26 -27.08 -17.81
CA ALA A 313 -5.65 -28.20 -16.94
C ALA A 313 -7.07 -28.71 -17.25
N ALA A 314 -8.00 -27.79 -17.56
CA ALA A 314 -9.35 -28.16 -17.97
C ALA A 314 -9.37 -28.92 -19.32
N ALA A 315 -8.54 -28.49 -20.28
CA ALA A 315 -8.41 -29.16 -21.57
C ALA A 315 -7.76 -30.56 -21.45
N GLU A 316 -6.75 -30.71 -20.58
CA GLU A 316 -6.14 -32.01 -20.26
C GLU A 316 -7.16 -33.00 -19.63
N ALA A 317 -8.12 -32.47 -18.86
CA ALA A 317 -9.24 -33.24 -18.30
C ALA A 317 -10.42 -33.45 -19.29
N GLY A 318 -10.31 -32.96 -20.53
CA GLY A 318 -11.29 -33.17 -21.59
C GLY A 318 -12.47 -32.18 -21.63
N TYR A 319 -12.34 -31.02 -20.99
CA TYR A 319 -13.34 -29.95 -21.03
C TYR A 319 -13.05 -28.96 -22.16
N ILE A 320 -14.10 -28.44 -22.80
CA ILE A 320 -14.03 -27.49 -23.91
C ILE A 320 -14.46 -26.10 -23.44
N GLU A 321 -13.83 -25.01 -23.89
CA GLU A 321 -14.27 -23.65 -23.50
C GLU A 321 -15.72 -23.38 -23.91
N GLY A 322 -16.57 -23.06 -22.92
CA GLY A 322 -17.97 -22.70 -23.12
C GLY A 322 -18.14 -21.23 -23.52
N ALA A 323 -19.25 -20.92 -24.20
CA ALA A 323 -19.59 -19.55 -24.54
C ALA A 323 -19.96 -18.76 -23.26
N CYS A 324 -19.20 -17.71 -22.95
CA CYS A 324 -19.49 -16.83 -21.81
C CYS A 324 -20.49 -15.75 -22.23
N LEU A 325 -21.68 -15.77 -21.64
CA LEU A 325 -22.57 -14.61 -21.66
C LEU A 325 -22.14 -13.69 -20.51
N HIS A 326 -21.57 -12.54 -20.84
CA HIS A 326 -21.23 -11.52 -19.85
C HIS A 326 -22.51 -11.02 -19.17
N VAL A 327 -22.60 -11.21 -17.85
CA VAL A 327 -23.50 -10.39 -17.04
C VAL A 327 -22.82 -9.03 -16.91
N PRO A 328 -23.50 -7.91 -17.27
CA PRO A 328 -22.97 -6.60 -16.94
C PRO A 328 -22.85 -6.52 -15.41
N MET A 329 -21.63 -6.31 -14.92
CA MET A 329 -21.42 -6.01 -13.50
C MET A 329 -22.13 -4.68 -13.19
N PRO A 330 -22.90 -4.57 -12.10
CA PRO A 330 -23.40 -3.28 -11.61
C PRO A 330 -22.26 -2.37 -11.14
#